data_AF-A0A179SRK7-F1
#
_entry.id   AF-A0A179SRK7-F1
#
_cell.length_a   1.000
_cell.length_b   1.000
_cell.length_c   1.000
_cell.angle_alpha   90.00
_cell.angle_beta   90.00
_cell.angle_gamma   90.00
#
_symmetry.space_group_name_H-M   'P 1'
#
loop_
_entity.id
_entity.type
_entity.pdbx_description
1 polymer ?
#
loop_
_entity_poly.entity_id
_entity_poly.type
_entity_poly.pdbx_seq_one_letter_code
_entity_poly.pdbx_strand_id
1 'polypeptide(L)'
;MENTEIIEKINNVRTKESTHEIFFKVRPPEEFGDAVKLLLNNDGNTFRAVVFDPDTLTEFYEKTLTDQKSAYSFISQTLEGKKTQAEKEHESGQIEYINLN
;
A
#
# COMPACT_ATOMS: atom_id res chain seq x y z
N MET A 1 8.74 -6.89 0.14
CA MET A 1 8.37 -6.01 -0.97
C MET A 1 9.14 -4.72 -0.77
N GLU A 2 9.91 -4.34 -1.77
CA GLU A 2 10.73 -3.13 -1.74
C GLU A 2 9.92 -1.91 -2.19
N ASN A 3 10.31 -0.71 -1.76
CA ASN A 3 9.61 0.53 -2.12
C ASN A 3 9.55 0.75 -3.64
N THR A 4 10.63 0.42 -4.35
CA THR A 4 10.70 0.52 -5.81
C THR A 4 9.68 -0.38 -6.50
N GLU A 5 9.47 -1.60 -5.98
CA GLU A 5 8.50 -2.57 -6.51
C GLU A 5 7.06 -2.05 -6.34
N ILE A 6 6.75 -1.42 -5.21
CA ILE A 6 5.42 -0.82 -4.97
C ILE A 6 5.14 0.29 -5.97
N ILE A 7 6.11 1.18 -6.19
CA ILE A 7 5.97 2.31 -7.13
C ILE A 7 5.77 1.81 -8.55
N GLU A 8 6.55 0.82 -8.99
CA GLU A 8 6.44 0.22 -10.32
C GLU A 8 5.04 -0.37 -10.55
N LYS A 9 4.52 -1.16 -9.60
CA LYS A 9 3.18 -1.72 -9.70
C LYS A 9 2.09 -0.64 -9.74
N ILE A 10 2.20 0.42 -8.95
CA ILE A 10 1.25 1.55 -9.01
C ILE A 10 1.29 2.21 -10.41
N ASN A 11 2.47 2.34 -11.00
CA ASN A 11 2.63 2.86 -12.36
C ASN A 11 1.95 1.95 -13.39
N ASN A 12 2.10 0.62 -13.30
CA ASN A 12 1.47 -0.32 -14.23
C ASN A 12 -0.06 -0.19 -14.23
N VAL A 13 -0.67 -0.02 -13.04
CA VAL A 13 -2.12 0.23 -12.92
C VAL A 13 -2.49 1.58 -13.54
N ARG A 14 -1.67 2.61 -13.32
CA ARG A 14 -1.90 3.96 -13.86
C ARG A 14 -1.82 4.00 -15.39
N THR A 15 -0.84 3.32 -15.98
CA THR A 15 -0.62 3.26 -17.43
C THR A 15 -1.52 2.24 -18.13
N LYS A 16 -2.34 1.49 -17.35
CA LYS A 16 -3.21 0.40 -17.82
C LYS A 16 -2.45 -0.78 -18.44
N GLU A 17 -1.17 -0.92 -18.12
CA GLU A 17 -0.38 -2.11 -18.44
C GLU A 17 -0.86 -3.32 -17.62
N SER A 18 -1.36 -3.07 -16.41
CA SER A 18 -2.04 -4.05 -15.55
C SER A 18 -3.46 -3.56 -15.22
N THR A 19 -4.44 -4.47 -15.30
CA THR A 19 -5.83 -4.14 -14.90
C THR A 19 -5.98 -3.91 -13.40
N HIS A 20 -5.13 -4.58 -12.62
CA HIS A 20 -5.00 -4.46 -11.19
C HIS A 20 -3.63 -5.00 -10.77
N GLU A 21 -3.18 -4.60 -9.59
CA GLU A 21 -1.98 -5.13 -8.96
C GLU A 21 -2.28 -5.54 -7.53
N ILE A 22 -1.63 -6.62 -7.07
CA ILE A 22 -1.75 -7.12 -5.71
C ILE A 22 -0.44 -6.86 -4.97
N PHE A 23 -0.58 -6.32 -3.77
CA PHE A 23 0.49 -5.96 -2.87
C PHE A 23 0.29 -6.78 -1.60
N PHE A 24 1.23 -7.66 -1.28
CA PHE A 24 1.19 -8.47 -0.06
C PHE A 24 2.62 -8.73 0.39
N LYS A 25 2.85 -8.77 1.70
CA LYS A 25 4.14 -9.13 2.28
C LYS A 25 3.95 -10.45 3.00
N VAL A 26 4.67 -11.49 2.56
CA VAL A 26 4.70 -12.77 3.28
C VAL A 26 5.28 -12.49 4.67
N ARG A 27 4.45 -12.62 5.70
CA ARG A 27 4.86 -12.60 7.10
C ARG A 27 4.93 -14.03 7.62
N PRO A 28 5.65 -14.28 8.74
CA PRO A 28 5.58 -15.56 9.42
C PRO A 28 4.12 -15.94 9.75
N PRO A 29 3.80 -17.25 9.85
CA PRO A 29 2.43 -17.77 9.91
C PRO A 29 1.59 -17.33 11.14
N GLU A 30 2.14 -16.53 12.05
CA GLU A 30 1.47 -16.03 13.25
C GLU A 30 0.84 -14.65 13.08
N GLU A 31 1.08 -13.95 11.96
CA GLU A 31 0.50 -12.64 11.68
C GLU A 31 -0.40 -12.68 10.45
N PHE A 32 -1.69 -12.38 10.63
CA PHE A 32 -2.62 -12.11 9.53
C PHE A 32 -2.00 -11.03 8.64
N GLY A 33 -1.63 -11.40 7.42
CA GLY A 33 -1.03 -10.48 6.46
C GLY A 33 -2.11 -9.76 5.70
N ASP A 34 -2.35 -8.48 5.97
CA ASP A 34 -3.23 -7.68 5.12
C ASP A 34 -2.61 -7.53 3.71
N ALA A 35 -3.35 -7.92 2.68
CA ALA A 35 -3.02 -7.66 1.29
C ALA A 35 -3.83 -6.48 0.74
N VAL A 36 -3.30 -5.77 -0.24
CA VAL A 36 -3.99 -4.69 -0.94
C VAL A 36 -4.10 -5.04 -2.42
N LYS A 37 -5.30 -4.92 -2.97
CA LYS A 37 -5.54 -4.93 -4.41
C LYS A 37 -5.78 -3.51 -4.88
N LEU A 38 -4.98 -3.02 -5.82
CA LEU A 38 -5.15 -1.69 -6.41
C LEU A 38 -5.68 -1.80 -7.83
N LEU A 39 -6.69 -1.02 -8.16
CA LEU A 39 -7.27 -0.90 -9.49
C LEU A 39 -7.38 0.57 -9.88
N LEU A 40 -7.42 0.87 -11.18
CA LEU A 40 -7.81 2.19 -11.67
C LEU A 40 -9.33 2.24 -11.79
N ASN A 41 -9.96 3.29 -11.28
CA ASN A 41 -11.40 3.50 -11.44
C ASN A 41 -11.77 3.85 -12.88
N ASN A 42 -13.07 3.73 -13.20
CA ASN A 42 -13.60 4.03 -14.54
C ASN A 42 -13.40 5.48 -14.97
N ASP A 43 -13.18 6.40 -14.03
CA ASP A 43 -12.81 7.79 -14.32
C ASP A 43 -11.40 7.95 -14.89
N GLY A 44 -10.57 6.89 -14.84
CA GLY A 44 -9.20 6.88 -15.31
C GLY A 44 -8.24 7.76 -14.50
N ASN A 45 -8.67 8.34 -13.39
CA ASN A 45 -7.94 9.34 -12.60
C ASN A 45 -7.73 8.92 -11.16
N THR A 46 -8.68 8.19 -10.58
CA THR A 46 -8.61 7.72 -9.21
C THR A 46 -8.32 6.22 -9.15
N PHE A 47 -7.79 5.78 -8.03
CA PHE A 47 -7.54 4.38 -7.74
C PHE A 47 -8.56 3.86 -6.74
N ARG A 48 -8.91 2.58 -6.87
CA ARG A 48 -9.65 1.81 -5.87
C ARG A 48 -8.69 0.83 -5.22
N ALA A 49 -8.50 0.97 -3.92
CA ALA A 49 -7.71 0.06 -3.11
C ALA A 49 -8.63 -0.79 -2.23
N VAL A 50 -8.47 -2.11 -2.28
CA VAL A 50 -9.23 -3.06 -1.48
C VAL A 50 -8.27 -3.84 -0.59
N VAL A 51 -8.48 -3.80 0.72
CA VAL A 51 -7.72 -4.56 1.71
C VAL A 51 -8.44 -5.89 1.93
N PHE A 52 -7.69 -6.98 1.84
CA PHE A 52 -8.24 -8.33 1.96
C PHE A 52 -7.22 -9.27 2.60
N ASP A 53 -7.70 -10.36 3.18
CA ASP A 53 -6.87 -11.46 3.65
C ASP A 53 -6.49 -12.34 2.45
N PRO A 54 -5.19 -12.53 2.16
CA PRO A 54 -4.74 -13.23 0.96
C PRO A 54 -5.02 -14.74 0.99
N ASP A 55 -5.27 -15.33 2.16
CA ASP A 55 -5.51 -16.78 2.32
C ASP A 55 -7.00 -17.10 2.16
N THR A 56 -7.88 -16.30 2.75
CA THR A 56 -9.34 -16.47 2.72
C THR A 56 -10.01 -15.67 1.61
N LEU A 57 -9.30 -14.71 1.02
CA LEU A 57 -9.81 -13.72 0.05
C LEU A 57 -10.93 -12.83 0.60
N THR A 58 -11.06 -12.76 1.92
CA THR A 58 -12.08 -11.92 2.57
C THR A 58 -11.70 -10.45 2.45
N GLU A 59 -12.55 -9.65 1.82
CA GLU A 59 -12.37 -8.20 1.73
C GLU A 59 -12.86 -7.53 3.02
N PHE A 60 -12.05 -6.64 3.58
CA PHE A 60 -12.35 -5.98 4.86
C PHE A 60 -12.63 -4.48 4.72
N TYR A 61 -11.91 -3.84 3.80
CA TYR A 61 -11.91 -2.39 3.69
C TYR A 61 -11.63 -1.95 2.27
N GLU A 62 -12.32 -0.90 1.84
CA GLU A 62 -12.13 -0.29 0.52
C GLU A 62 -11.90 1.21 0.66
N LYS A 63 -11.02 1.75 -0.17
CA LYS A 63 -10.72 3.19 -0.23
C LYS A 63 -10.49 3.66 -1.66
N THR A 64 -11.07 4.81 -1.99
CA THR A 64 -10.72 5.55 -3.20
C THR A 64 -9.55 6.49 -2.91
N LEU A 65 -8.54 6.48 -3.79
CA LEU A 65 -7.31 7.25 -3.68
C LEU A 65 -7.16 8.13 -4.93
N THR A 66 -6.78 9.38 -4.75
CA THR A 66 -6.86 10.39 -5.81
C THR A 66 -5.63 10.44 -6.71
N ASP A 67 -4.52 9.84 -6.29
CA ASP A 67 -3.22 10.01 -6.94
C ASP A 67 -2.25 8.88 -6.53
N GLN A 68 -1.13 8.78 -7.24
CA GLN A 68 -0.15 7.72 -7.01
C GLN A 68 0.55 7.82 -5.64
N LYS A 69 0.71 9.04 -5.11
CA LYS A 69 1.35 9.24 -3.80
C LYS A 69 0.44 8.78 -2.68
N SER A 70 -0.86 9.05 -2.77
CA SER A 70 -1.85 8.52 -1.83
C SER A 70 -2.01 7.00 -1.94
N ALA A 71 -1.93 6.43 -3.15
CA ALA A 71 -1.86 4.99 -3.38
C ALA A 71 -0.65 4.34 -2.68
N TYR A 72 0.55 4.87 -2.91
CA TYR A 72 1.78 4.40 -2.29
C TYR A 72 1.70 4.47 -0.77
N SER A 73 1.35 5.64 -0.22
CA SER A 73 1.27 5.82 1.24
C SER A 73 0.27 4.87 1.88
N PHE A 74 -0.86 4.60 1.23
CA PHE A 74 -1.85 3.67 1.73
C PHE A 74 -1.32 2.23 1.74
N ILE A 75 -0.76 1.78 0.62
CA ILE A 75 -0.21 0.42 0.48
C ILE A 75 0.93 0.19 1.48
N SER A 76 1.91 1.10 1.56
CA SER A 76 3.02 0.97 2.51
C SER A 76 2.53 0.88 3.95
N GLN A 77 1.59 1.74 4.36
CA GLN A 77 1.04 1.71 5.73
C GLN A 77 0.27 0.41 6.03
N THR A 78 -0.49 -0.10 5.07
CA THR A 78 -1.20 -1.37 5.23
C THR A 78 -0.22 -2.53 5.34
N LEU A 79 0.79 -2.60 4.47
CA LEU A 79 1.75 -3.70 4.43
C LEU A 79 2.79 -3.68 5.54
N GLU A 80 3.16 -2.50 6.04
CA GLU A 80 4.02 -2.35 7.22
C GLU A 80 3.25 -2.72 8.49
N GLY A 81 1.91 -2.80 8.42
CA GLY A 81 1.04 -2.98 9.57
C GLY A 81 1.03 -1.68 10.38
N LYS A 82 -0.05 -1.42 11.11
CA LYS A 82 0.06 -0.41 12.18
C LYS A 82 1.13 -0.92 13.15
N LYS A 83 2.35 -0.37 13.06
CA LYS A 83 3.29 -0.32 14.18
C LYS A 83 2.45 -0.07 15.42
N THR A 84 2.45 -1.02 16.35
CA THR A 84 1.74 -0.84 17.61
C THR A 84 2.27 0.46 18.24
N GLN A 85 1.46 1.15 19.04
CA GLN A 85 1.81 2.46 19.59
C GLN A 85 3.20 2.50 20.28
N ALA A 86 3.74 1.34 20.68
CA ALA A 86 5.07 1.14 21.25
C ALA A 86 6.25 1.43 20.28
N GLU A 87 6.10 1.24 18.96
CA GLU A 87 7.22 1.43 18.01
C GLU A 87 7.31 2.88 17.48
N LYS A 88 6.29 3.72 17.72
CA LYS A 88 6.32 5.14 17.36
C LYS A 88 7.19 6.00 18.28
N GLU A 89 7.42 5.55 19.52
CA GLU A 89 8.23 6.28 20.50
C GLU A 89 9.74 6.03 20.36
N HIS A 90 10.15 5.03 19.57
CA HIS A 90 11.58 4.71 19.38
C HIS A 90 12.22 5.42 18.17
N GLU A 91 11.43 6.01 17.26
CA GLU A 91 11.90 6.69 16.03
C GLU A 91 11.73 8.23 16.08
N SER A 92 11.29 8.83 17.20
CA SER A 92 11.22 10.29 17.34
C SER A 92 12.59 10.98 17.48
N GLY A 93 13.69 10.25 17.34
CA GLY A 93 15.03 10.80 17.23
C GLY A 93 15.52 10.73 15.79
N GLN A 94 15.54 11.88 15.10
CA GLN A 94 16.13 12.13 13.78
C GLN A 94 15.21 11.93 12.57
N ILE A 95 14.40 12.95 12.28
CA ILE A 95 14.00 13.25 10.90
C ILE A 95 14.86 14.44 10.46
N GLU A 96 15.94 14.17 9.72
CA GLU A 96 16.59 15.20 8.91
C GLU A 96 15.76 15.41 7.64
N TYR A 97 15.26 16.64 7.46
CA TYR A 97 14.54 17.07 6.28
C TYR A 97 15.55 17.23 5.13
N ILE A 98 15.55 16.29 4.17
CA ILE A 98 16.24 16.52 2.90
C ILE A 98 15.34 17.42 2.05
N ASN A 99 15.71 18.71 1.98
CA ASN A 99 15.17 19.65 1.00
C ASN A 99 15.53 19.19 -0.41
N LEU A 100 14.52 18.96 -1.25
CA LEU A 100 14.70 18.84 -2.70
C LEU A 100 14.41 20.22 -3.30
N ASN A 101 15.48 20.94 -3.66
CA ASN A 101 15.45 22.02 -4.65
C ASN A 101 15.68 21.45 -6.04
#